data_AF-A0A0B8P191-F1
#
_entry.id   AF-A0A0B8P191-F1
#
_cell.length_a   1.000
_cell.length_b   1.000
_cell.length_c   1.000
_cell.angle_alpha   90.00
_cell.angle_beta   90.00
_cell.angle_gamma   90.00
#
_symmetry.space_group_name_H-M   'P 1'
#
loop_
_entity.id
_entity.type
_entity.pdbx_description
1 polymer ?
#
loop_
_entity_poly.entity_id
_entity_poly.type
_entity_poly.pdbx_seq_one_letter_code
_entity_poly.pdbx_strand_id
1 'polypeptide(L)'
;MVGGAAGFSGAIILASQACARSGAGLVSVISSEQTLAPLLSRQPEIMVHSYDSGDLSESLIERVERCNALAVGPGLGQGEWGKKLLNLAFKQNQISKVFDADASTLLPTWILCRI
;
A
#
# COMPACT_ATOMS: atom_id res chain seq x y z
N MET A 1 -2.11 -3.68 -1.64
CA MET A 1 -2.11 -2.20 -1.76
C MET A 1 -1.48 -1.60 -0.53
N VAL A 2 -0.76 -0.48 -0.67
CA VAL A 2 0.01 0.15 0.39
C VAL A 2 -0.26 1.65 0.39
N GLY A 3 -0.77 2.18 1.50
CA GLY A 3 -1.14 3.60 1.63
C GLY A 3 -2.07 3.85 2.80
N GLY A 4 -2.73 5.00 2.85
CA GLY A 4 -3.62 5.39 3.96
C GLY A 4 -2.89 5.65 5.28
N ALA A 5 -1.88 6.49 5.24
CA ALA A 5 -1.31 7.12 6.43
C ALA A 5 -2.41 7.85 7.23
N ALA A 6 -2.12 8.14 8.50
CA ALA A 6 -3.03 8.87 9.38
C ALA A 6 -3.54 10.16 8.70
N GLY A 7 -4.87 10.33 8.65
CA GLY A 7 -5.52 11.45 7.96
C GLY A 7 -5.80 11.26 6.47
N PHE A 8 -5.30 10.18 5.84
CA PHE A 8 -5.44 9.94 4.39
C PHE A 8 -6.15 8.62 4.04
N SER A 9 -6.92 8.04 4.97
CA SER A 9 -7.62 6.76 4.81
C SER A 9 -8.54 6.71 3.59
N GLY A 10 -9.18 7.83 3.22
CA GLY A 10 -10.10 7.88 2.08
C GLY A 10 -9.46 7.45 0.75
N ALA A 11 -8.21 7.82 0.51
CA ALA A 11 -7.51 7.49 -0.73
C ALA A 11 -7.31 5.98 -0.90
N ILE A 12 -6.81 5.29 0.15
CA ILE A 12 -6.58 3.85 0.08
C ILE A 12 -7.88 3.04 0.07
N ILE A 13 -8.94 3.55 0.71
CA ILE A 13 -10.28 2.93 0.68
C ILE A 13 -10.83 2.95 -0.74
N LEU A 14 -10.80 4.10 -1.43
CA LEU A 14 -11.27 4.21 -2.81
C LEU A 14 -10.45 3.32 -3.76
N ALA A 15 -9.14 3.36 -3.63
CA ALA A 15 -8.24 2.60 -4.50
C ALA A 15 -8.40 1.07 -4.30
N SER A 16 -8.57 0.63 -3.04
CA SER A 16 -8.78 -0.80 -2.72
C SER A 16 -10.16 -1.31 -3.12
N GLN A 17 -11.19 -0.49 -2.97
CA GLN A 17 -12.51 -0.80 -3.51
C GLN A 17 -12.48 -0.92 -5.04
N ALA A 18 -11.79 -0.02 -5.73
CA ALA A 18 -11.64 -0.08 -7.19
C ALA A 18 -10.90 -1.36 -7.61
N CYS A 19 -9.82 -1.74 -6.91
CA CYS A 19 -9.10 -2.98 -7.16
C CYS A 19 -10.02 -4.22 -7.06
N ALA A 20 -10.82 -4.31 -5.99
CA ALA A 20 -11.78 -5.39 -5.81
C ALA A 20 -12.84 -5.41 -6.93
N ARG A 21 -13.37 -4.23 -7.31
CA ARG A 21 -14.38 -4.10 -8.37
C ARG A 21 -13.85 -4.40 -9.77
N SER A 22 -12.55 -4.27 -9.99
CA SER A 22 -11.88 -4.62 -11.24
C SER A 22 -11.65 -6.12 -11.42
N GLY A 23 -12.06 -6.96 -10.45
CA GLY A 23 -11.98 -8.42 -10.54
C GLY A 23 -10.75 -9.04 -9.90
N ALA A 24 -10.04 -8.33 -9.01
CA ALA A 24 -8.98 -8.92 -8.22
C ALA A 24 -9.56 -10.00 -7.28
N GLY A 25 -9.05 -11.24 -7.38
CA GLY A 25 -9.55 -12.37 -6.58
C GLY A 25 -9.23 -12.25 -5.08
N LEU A 26 -8.17 -11.52 -4.73
CA LEU A 26 -7.81 -11.19 -3.35
C LEU A 26 -7.21 -9.78 -3.29
N VAL A 27 -7.74 -8.95 -2.40
CA VAL A 27 -7.20 -7.60 -2.13
C VAL A 27 -6.77 -7.53 -0.68
N SER A 28 -5.47 -7.30 -0.47
CA SER A 28 -4.90 -7.00 0.83
C SER A 28 -4.42 -5.55 0.88
N VAL A 29 -4.66 -4.87 2.00
CA VAL A 29 -4.29 -3.47 2.23
C VAL A 29 -3.38 -3.40 3.45
N ILE A 30 -2.24 -2.72 3.29
CA ILE A 30 -1.34 -2.34 4.38
C ILE A 30 -1.54 -0.84 4.61
N SER A 31 -1.96 -0.47 5.82
CA SER A 31 -2.34 0.92 6.16
C SER A 31 -2.06 1.26 7.62
N SER A 32 -2.33 2.50 8.03
CA SER A 32 -2.30 2.88 9.45
C SER A 32 -3.48 2.24 10.21
N GLU A 33 -3.35 2.04 11.52
CA GLU A 33 -4.41 1.43 12.36
C GLU A 33 -5.74 2.19 12.23
N GLN A 34 -5.69 3.52 12.12
CA GLN A 34 -6.86 4.38 11.97
C GLN A 34 -7.67 4.09 10.70
N THR A 35 -7.05 3.50 9.67
CA THR A 35 -7.71 3.15 8.41
C THR A 35 -8.47 1.82 8.48
N LEU A 36 -8.15 0.93 9.41
CA LEU A 36 -8.71 -0.43 9.44
C LEU A 36 -10.23 -0.42 9.61
N ALA A 37 -10.74 0.22 10.67
CA ALA A 37 -12.17 0.22 10.95
C ALA A 37 -13.01 0.91 9.86
N PRO A 38 -12.62 2.11 9.35
CA PRO A 38 -13.33 2.72 8.22
C PRO A 38 -13.33 1.88 6.95
N LEU A 39 -12.23 1.20 6.64
CA LEU A 39 -12.13 0.34 5.46
C LEU A 39 -13.01 -0.90 5.62
N LEU A 40 -12.88 -1.62 6.72
CA LEU A 40 -13.67 -2.84 6.98
C LEU A 40 -15.18 -2.55 7.09
N SER A 41 -15.56 -1.37 7.56
CA SER A 41 -16.97 -0.95 7.58
C SER A 41 -17.56 -0.78 6.19
N ARG A 42 -16.73 -0.47 5.18
CA ARG A 42 -17.18 -0.13 3.83
C ARG A 42 -16.93 -1.29 2.84
N GLN A 43 -15.86 -2.06 3.03
CA GLN A 43 -15.44 -3.21 2.24
C GLN A 43 -14.93 -4.34 3.15
N PRO A 44 -15.83 -5.09 3.81
CA PRO A 44 -15.44 -6.20 4.67
C PRO A 44 -14.74 -7.36 3.93
N GLU A 45 -14.88 -7.44 2.61
CA GLU A 45 -14.21 -8.42 1.75
C GLU A 45 -12.70 -8.16 1.56
N ILE A 46 -12.22 -6.97 1.89
CA ILE A 46 -10.80 -6.60 1.75
C ILE A 46 -10.05 -6.99 3.03
N MET A 47 -8.92 -7.67 2.87
CA MET A 47 -8.03 -7.98 4.00
C MET A 47 -7.22 -6.75 4.36
N VAL A 48 -7.20 -6.38 5.64
CA VAL A 48 -6.49 -5.17 6.10
C VAL A 48 -5.47 -5.53 7.16
N HIS A 49 -4.29 -4.92 7.05
CA HIS A 49 -3.18 -5.08 7.96
C HIS A 49 -2.70 -3.71 8.39
N SER A 50 -2.64 -3.48 9.70
CA SER A 50 -2.04 -2.26 10.22
C SER A 50 -0.52 -2.35 10.22
N TYR A 51 0.11 -1.20 10.00
CA TYR A 51 1.54 -1.00 10.12
C TYR A 51 1.77 0.32 10.84
N ASP A 52 1.94 0.32 12.16
CA ASP A 52 2.22 1.54 12.94
C ASP A 52 3.49 1.44 13.79
N SER A 53 4.03 0.23 13.96
CA SER A 53 5.24 -0.04 14.78
C SER A 53 6.52 0.57 14.23
N GLY A 54 6.52 1.03 12.98
CA GLY A 54 7.71 1.57 12.30
C GLY A 54 8.73 0.50 11.89
N ASP A 55 8.58 -0.75 12.34
CA ASP A 55 9.44 -1.88 11.98
C ASP A 55 8.70 -2.87 11.09
N LEU A 56 9.34 -3.22 9.98
CA LEU A 56 8.81 -4.16 9.00
C LEU A 56 8.95 -5.58 9.57
N SER A 57 7.85 -6.21 9.97
CA SER A 57 7.87 -7.60 10.41
C SER A 57 8.15 -8.55 9.24
N GLU A 58 8.80 -9.68 9.52
CA GLU A 58 8.98 -10.76 8.53
C GLU A 58 7.64 -11.20 7.93
N SER A 59 6.60 -11.27 8.77
CA SER A 59 5.24 -11.60 8.33
C SER A 59 4.65 -10.59 7.33
N LEU A 60 5.00 -9.31 7.41
CA LEU A 60 4.58 -8.29 6.44
C LEU A 60 5.32 -8.49 5.12
N ILE A 61 6.62 -8.75 5.18
CA ILE A 61 7.47 -8.99 4.01
C ILE A 61 6.97 -10.22 3.26
N GLU A 62 6.76 -11.35 3.95
CA GLU A 62 6.21 -12.57 3.34
C GLU A 62 4.85 -12.34 2.67
N ARG A 63 3.99 -11.51 3.28
CA ARG A 63 2.69 -11.17 2.68
C ARG A 63 2.87 -10.40 1.38
N VAL A 64 3.77 -9.44 1.35
CA VAL A 64 4.05 -8.69 0.12
C VAL A 64 4.62 -9.63 -0.93
N GLU A 65 5.56 -10.52 -0.59
CA GLU A 65 6.17 -11.50 -1.49
C GLU A 65 5.17 -12.47 -2.15
N ARG A 66 4.03 -12.74 -1.49
CA ARG A 66 2.97 -13.60 -2.03
C ARG A 66 2.02 -12.88 -2.99
N CYS A 67 2.12 -11.57 -3.16
CA CYS A 67 1.23 -10.81 -4.03
C CYS A 67 1.68 -10.90 -5.50
N ASN A 68 0.73 -10.99 -6.44
CA ASN A 68 1.04 -10.91 -7.87
C ASN A 68 1.34 -9.47 -8.33
N ALA A 69 0.72 -8.49 -7.69
CA ALA A 69 0.90 -7.07 -7.99
C ALA A 69 0.82 -6.22 -6.72
N LEU A 70 1.52 -5.10 -6.72
CA LEU A 70 1.60 -4.16 -5.61
C LEU A 70 1.35 -2.72 -6.08
N ALA A 71 0.20 -2.17 -5.70
CA ALA A 71 -0.08 -0.73 -5.85
C ALA A 71 0.31 0.01 -4.57
N VAL A 72 1.11 1.07 -4.70
CA VAL A 72 1.69 1.85 -3.60
C VAL A 72 1.46 3.33 -3.85
N GLY A 73 1.00 4.06 -2.83
CA GLY A 73 0.94 5.52 -2.93
C GLY A 73 -0.36 6.21 -2.52
N PRO A 74 -1.57 5.65 -2.72
CA PRO A 74 -2.82 6.31 -2.36
C PRO A 74 -2.86 6.68 -0.87
N GLY A 75 -2.65 7.97 -0.57
CA GLY A 75 -2.57 8.48 0.80
C GLY A 75 -1.38 7.92 1.60
N LEU A 76 -0.26 7.59 0.96
CA LEU A 76 0.92 7.04 1.63
C LEU A 76 1.59 8.07 2.56
N GLY A 77 1.41 9.36 2.28
CA GLY A 77 2.12 10.45 2.94
C GLY A 77 3.61 10.46 2.62
N GLN A 78 4.25 11.60 2.90
CA GLN A 78 5.66 11.83 2.56
C GLN A 78 6.63 11.70 3.76
N GLY A 79 6.09 11.38 4.94
CA GLY A 79 6.86 11.15 6.15
C GLY A 79 7.59 9.81 6.16
N GLU A 80 8.31 9.54 7.25
CA GLU A 80 9.12 8.32 7.40
C GLU A 80 8.30 7.03 7.28
N TRP A 81 7.04 7.03 7.75
CA TRP A 81 6.11 5.92 7.59
C TRP A 81 5.94 5.51 6.11
N GLY A 82 5.63 6.50 5.25
CA GLY A 82 5.43 6.29 3.83
C GLY A 82 6.72 5.88 3.12
N LYS A 83 7.85 6.51 3.47
CA LYS A 83 9.17 6.16 2.91
C LYS A 83 9.60 4.73 3.25
N LYS A 84 9.36 4.26 4.47
CA LYS A 84 9.68 2.87 4.89
C LYS A 84 8.89 1.85 4.07
N LEU A 85 7.59 2.07 3.91
CA LEU A 85 6.73 1.22 3.10
C LEU A 85 7.07 1.27 1.61
N LEU A 86 7.41 2.46 1.09
CA LEU A 86 7.87 2.61 -0.29
C LEU A 86 9.19 1.85 -0.52
N ASN A 87 10.13 1.92 0.42
CA ASN A 87 11.39 1.20 0.33
C ASN A 87 11.18 -0.32 0.40
N LEU A 88 10.27 -0.80 1.26
CA LEU A 88 9.86 -2.21 1.25
C LEU A 88 9.33 -2.60 -0.13
N ALA A 89 8.41 -1.84 -0.69
CA ALA A 89 7.83 -2.13 -2.00
C ALA A 89 8.88 -2.12 -3.12
N PHE A 90 9.82 -1.17 -3.07
CA PHE A 90 10.87 -1.05 -4.07
C PHE A 90 11.75 -2.29 -4.14
N LYS A 91 12.13 -2.84 -2.98
CA LYS A 91 12.96 -4.06 -2.84
C LYS A 91 12.32 -5.33 -3.41
N GLN A 92 11.00 -5.33 -3.65
CA GLN A 92 10.28 -6.49 -4.17
C GLN A 92 10.40 -6.57 -5.70
N ASN A 93 11.53 -7.08 -6.19
CA ASN A 93 11.86 -7.06 -7.62
C ASN A 93 11.04 -8.03 -8.49
N GLN A 94 10.43 -9.05 -7.89
CA GLN A 94 9.69 -10.09 -8.62
C GLN A 94 8.18 -9.80 -8.76
N ILE A 95 7.72 -8.65 -8.26
CA ILE A 95 6.31 -8.28 -8.22
C ILE A 95 6.07 -7.09 -9.14
N SER A 96 5.01 -7.14 -9.95
CA SER A 96 4.55 -5.99 -10.73
C SER A 96 4.12 -4.86 -9.80
N LYS A 97 4.71 -3.67 -9.97
CA LYS A 97 4.51 -2.53 -9.06
C LYS A 97 3.85 -1.37 -9.81
N VAL A 98 2.87 -0.76 -9.17
CA VAL A 98 2.29 0.53 -9.60
C VAL A 98 2.56 1.54 -8.50
N PHE A 99 3.27 2.61 -8.84
CA PHE A 99 3.53 3.72 -7.93
C PHE A 99 2.70 4.91 -8.36
N ASP A 100 1.83 5.40 -7.47
CA ASP A 100 0.91 6.50 -7.74
C ASP A 100 0.97 7.56 -6.63
N ALA A 101 0.42 8.75 -6.87
CA ALA A 101 0.27 9.82 -5.90
C ALA A 101 1.56 10.12 -5.09
N ASP A 102 1.52 9.99 -3.77
CA ASP A 102 2.66 10.23 -2.88
C ASP A 102 3.87 9.36 -3.21
N ALA A 103 3.67 8.13 -3.70
CA ALA A 103 4.78 7.27 -4.11
C ALA A 103 5.52 7.87 -5.31
N SER A 104 4.82 8.39 -6.31
CA SER A 104 5.45 9.06 -7.45
C SER A 104 6.23 10.32 -7.05
N THR A 105 5.78 11.01 -6.00
CA THR A 105 6.47 12.19 -5.45
C THR A 105 7.72 11.81 -4.66
N LEU A 106 7.68 10.69 -3.92
CA LEU A 106 8.79 10.19 -3.12
C LEU A 106 9.85 9.45 -3.95
N LEU A 107 9.49 8.93 -5.13
CA LEU A 107 10.44 8.33 -6.06
C LEU A 107 11.27 9.43 -6.72
N PRO A 108 12.61 9.35 -6.69
CA PRO A 108 13.43 10.31 -7.42
C PRO A 108 13.23 10.12 -8.93
N THR A 109 13.23 11.22 -9.67
CA THR A 109 12.84 11.30 -11.09
C THR A 109 13.61 10.33 -12.01
N TRP A 110 14.84 9.94 -11.66
CA TRP A 110 15.67 9.04 -12.45
C TRP A 110 15.32 7.54 -12.29
N ILE A 111 14.59 7.16 -11.23
CA ILE A 111 14.15 5.77 -11.01
C ILE A 111 12.97 5.41 -11.91
N LEU A 112 12.11 6.37 -12.27
CA LEU A 112 10.98 6.16 -13.17
C LEU A 112 11.41 5.71 -14.58
N CYS A 113 12.66 5.97 -14.98
CA CYS A 113 13.21 5.54 -16.28
C CYS A 113 13.66 4.05 -16.31
N ARG A 114 13.57 3.32 -15.20
CA ARG A 114 14.04 1.92 -15.07
C ARG A 114 12.94 0.91 -14.70
N ILE A 115 11.69 1.35 -14.61
CA ILE A 115 10.50 0.52 -14.35
C ILE A 115 9.74 0.38 -15.66
#